data_AF-A0A3N4LLF7-F1
#
_entry.id   AF-A0A3N4LLF7-F1
#
_cell.length_a   1.000
_cell.length_b   1.000
_cell.length_c   1.000
_cell.angle_alpha   90.00
_cell.angle_beta   90.00
_cell.angle_gamma   90.00
#
_symmetry.space_group_name_H-M   'P 1'
#
loop_
_entity.id
_entity.type
_entity.pdbx_description
1 polymer ?
#
loop_
_entity_poly.entity_id
_entity_poly.type
_entity_poly.pdbx_seq_one_letter_code
_entity_poly.pdbx_strand_id
1 'polypeptide(L)'
;MSFGFSVGDFLGVGTLVWNVYSAYAGAPEQFRNFSQEILSLHVVCKQIEDQLCNQGYRNNSSTLSAKYTDDLKVLYDGLQNIMKELDALLQKYQSLTENHSLSFDRLRWGQEDLAEFRERIIMHVGLLTAFNTSLTAYVFNRFRSLTILYL
;
A
#
# COMPACT_ATOMS: atom_id res chain seq x y z
N MET A 1 -25.02 5.87 4.96
CA MET A 1 -24.69 4.76 5.89
C MET A 1 -23.22 4.45 5.69
N SER A 2 -22.35 4.79 6.64
CA SER A 2 -20.92 4.45 6.53
C SER A 2 -20.78 2.99 6.94
N PHE A 3 -20.67 2.08 5.96
CA PHE A 3 -19.98 0.82 6.21
C PHE A 3 -18.60 1.23 6.77
N GLY A 4 -18.38 0.91 8.04
CA GLY A 4 -17.21 1.39 8.78
C GLY A 4 -15.96 0.76 8.19
N PHE A 5 -15.01 1.59 7.78
CA PHE A 5 -13.68 1.15 7.40
C PHE A 5 -13.06 0.35 8.56
N SER A 6 -12.63 -0.87 8.26
CA SER A 6 -12.06 -1.81 9.22
C SER A 6 -10.61 -2.12 8.86
N VAL A 7 -9.87 -2.63 9.84
CA VAL A 7 -8.54 -3.23 9.64
C VAL A 7 -8.58 -4.33 8.56
N GLY A 8 -9.73 -5.01 8.42
CA GLY A 8 -9.98 -5.98 7.35
C GLY A 8 -9.86 -5.40 5.94
N ASP A 9 -10.32 -4.16 5.74
CA ASP A 9 -10.24 -3.49 4.43
C ASP A 9 -8.78 -3.18 4.07
N PHE A 10 -7.99 -2.76 5.05
CA PHE A 10 -6.56 -2.51 4.86
C PHE A 10 -5.78 -3.78 4.49
N LEU A 11 -6.10 -4.93 5.11
CA LEU A 11 -5.54 -6.24 4.75
C LEU A 11 -5.82 -6.61 3.27
N GLY A 12 -6.98 -6.19 2.75
CA GLY A 12 -7.30 -6.36 1.34
C GLY A 12 -6.38 -5.56 0.41
N VAL A 13 -5.90 -4.40 0.87
CA VAL A 13 -4.99 -3.55 0.10
C VAL A 13 -3.64 -4.21 -0.11
N GLY A 14 -3.07 -4.91 0.87
CA GLY A 14 -1.81 -5.64 0.68
C GLY A 14 -1.89 -6.67 -0.46
N THR A 15 -3.05 -7.31 -0.59
CA THR A 15 -3.34 -8.24 -1.70
C THR A 15 -3.48 -7.50 -3.04
N LEU A 16 -4.13 -6.33 -3.05
CA LEU A 16 -4.22 -5.48 -4.24
C LEU A 16 -2.82 -5.07 -4.74
N VAL A 17 -1.94 -4.62 -3.84
CA VAL A 17 -0.55 -4.26 -4.19
C VAL A 17 0.20 -5.45 -4.78
N TRP A 18 0.01 -6.66 -4.22
CA TRP A 18 0.63 -7.88 -4.74
C TRP A 18 0.16 -8.24 -6.15
N ASN A 19 -1.14 -8.06 -6.43
CA ASN A 19 -1.69 -8.31 -7.77
C ASN A 19 -1.11 -7.35 -8.80
N VAL A 20 -1.04 -6.06 -8.47
CA VAL A 20 -0.40 -5.05 -9.33
C VAL A 20 1.08 -5.40 -9.53
N TYR A 21 1.83 -5.70 -8.46
CA TYR A 21 3.21 -6.17 -8.57
C TYR A 21 3.36 -7.35 -9.55
N SER A 22 2.49 -8.35 -9.44
CA SER A 22 2.54 -9.54 -10.31
C SER A 22 2.28 -9.20 -11.78
N ALA A 23 1.41 -8.23 -12.06
CA ALA A 23 1.19 -7.73 -13.42
C ALA A 23 2.41 -7.00 -13.99
N TYR A 24 3.12 -6.23 -13.16
CA TYR A 24 4.36 -5.55 -13.55
C TYR A 24 5.60 -6.47 -13.53
N ALA A 25 5.58 -7.59 -12.82
CA ALA A 25 6.70 -8.53 -12.76
C ALA A 25 6.97 -9.22 -14.11
N GLY A 26 5.93 -9.37 -14.94
CA GLY A 26 6.05 -9.86 -16.32
C GLY A 26 6.36 -8.78 -17.35
N ALA A 27 6.44 -7.51 -16.94
CA ALA A 27 6.72 -6.39 -17.83
C ALA A 27 8.21 -6.30 -18.19
N PRO A 28 8.58 -5.68 -19.34
CA PRO A 28 9.96 -5.54 -19.75
C PRO A 28 10.82 -4.76 -18.74
N GLU A 29 12.14 -4.95 -18.81
CA GLU A 29 13.14 -4.49 -17.81
C GLU A 29 13.01 -3.01 -17.40
N GLN A 30 12.46 -2.18 -18.28
CA GLN A 30 12.13 -0.77 -18.07
C GLN A 30 11.23 -0.53 -16.85
N PHE A 31 10.35 -1.48 -16.53
CA PHE A 31 9.43 -1.44 -15.40
C PHE A 31 9.98 -2.16 -14.15
N ARG A 32 11.18 -2.71 -14.22
CA ARG A 32 11.79 -3.49 -13.12
C ARG A 32 12.10 -2.63 -11.89
N ASN A 33 12.53 -1.39 -12.11
CA ASN A 33 12.73 -0.44 -11.00
C ASN A 33 11.40 -0.09 -10.34
N PHE A 34 10.35 0.01 -11.14
CA PHE A 34 9.00 0.33 -10.67
C PHE A 34 8.36 -0.85 -9.90
N SER A 35 8.57 -2.09 -10.36
CA SER A 35 8.11 -3.28 -9.64
C SER A 35 8.81 -3.46 -8.29
N GLN A 36 10.07 -3.06 -8.16
CA GLN A 36 10.78 -3.05 -6.86
C GLN A 36 10.17 -2.05 -5.86
N GLU A 37 9.61 -0.94 -6.33
CA GLU A 37 8.98 0.06 -5.47
C GLU A 37 7.60 -0.37 -5.01
N ILE A 38 6.81 -0.96 -5.91
CA ILE A 38 5.55 -1.62 -5.55
C ILE A 38 5.81 -2.75 -4.54
N LEU A 39 6.89 -3.51 -4.72
CA LEU A 39 7.29 -4.54 -3.76
C LEU A 39 7.63 -3.93 -2.39
N SER A 40 8.36 -2.81 -2.36
CA SER A 40 8.68 -2.10 -1.12
C SER A 40 7.41 -1.63 -0.40
N LEU A 41 6.43 -1.14 -1.15
CA LEU A 41 5.11 -0.78 -0.62
C LEU A 41 4.37 -1.99 -0.05
N HIS A 42 4.37 -3.13 -0.75
CA HIS A 42 3.77 -4.37 -0.26
C HIS A 42 4.41 -4.83 1.06
N VAL A 43 5.74 -4.73 1.19
CA VAL A 43 6.45 -5.07 2.42
C VAL A 43 5.99 -4.21 3.59
N VAL A 44 5.86 -2.88 3.41
CA VAL A 44 5.41 -1.99 4.48
C VAL A 44 3.94 -2.23 4.83
N CYS A 45 3.07 -2.46 3.85
CA CYS A 45 1.68 -2.87 4.11
C CYS A 45 1.65 -4.13 4.98
N LYS A 46 2.41 -5.16 4.61
CA LYS A 46 2.47 -6.42 5.36
C LYS A 46 3.00 -6.24 6.78
N GLN A 47 3.98 -5.37 7.00
CA GLN A 47 4.46 -5.04 8.35
C GLN A 47 3.36 -4.43 9.21
N ILE A 48 2.57 -3.51 8.66
CA ILE A 48 1.42 -2.91 9.37
C ILE A 48 0.35 -3.97 9.63
N GLU A 49 0.06 -4.82 8.64
CA GLU A 49 -0.88 -5.93 8.78
C GLU A 49 -0.47 -6.89 9.91
N ASP A 50 0.80 -7.31 9.96
CA ASP A 50 1.33 -8.17 11.01
C ASP A 50 1.23 -7.48 12.39
N GLN A 51 1.55 -6.19 12.49
CA GLN A 51 1.38 -5.42 13.72
C GLN A 51 -0.09 -5.39 14.16
N LEU A 52 -1.01 -5.11 13.24
CA LEU A 52 -2.44 -5.05 13.54
C LEU A 52 -2.98 -6.42 13.97
N CYS A 53 -2.53 -7.50 13.34
CA CYS A 53 -2.87 -8.87 13.71
C CYS A 53 -2.33 -9.26 15.08
N ASN A 54 -1.06 -8.96 15.37
CA ASN A 54 -0.40 -9.27 16.64
C ASN A 54 -1.07 -8.56 17.83
N GLN A 55 -1.67 -7.40 17.58
CA GLN A 55 -2.42 -6.64 18.59
C GLN A 55 -3.90 -7.09 18.72
N GLY A 56 -4.33 -8.10 17.96
CA GLY A 56 -5.69 -8.63 18.03
C GLY A 56 -6.75 -7.80 17.31
N TYR A 57 -6.36 -6.78 16.52
CA TYR A 57 -7.29 -5.92 15.79
C TYR A 57 -7.96 -6.62 14.60
N ARG A 58 -7.48 -7.81 14.19
CA ARG A 58 -8.05 -8.60 13.08
C ARG A 58 -9.38 -9.27 13.42
N ASN A 59 -9.55 -9.74 14.66
CA ASN A 59 -10.66 -10.61 15.06
C ASN A 59 -11.76 -9.86 15.86
N ASN A 60 -11.87 -8.55 15.71
CA ASN A 60 -12.89 -7.70 16.36
C ASN A 60 -12.83 -7.61 17.91
N SER A 61 -11.84 -8.21 18.58
CA SER A 61 -11.71 -8.12 20.05
C SER A 61 -11.08 -6.81 20.55
N SER A 62 -10.51 -6.02 19.65
CA SER A 62 -9.98 -4.69 19.95
C SER A 62 -10.26 -3.78 18.77
N THR A 63 -10.74 -2.57 19.05
CA THR A 63 -10.97 -1.54 18.04
C THR A 63 -9.78 -0.60 18.06
N LEU A 64 -9.21 -0.31 16.88
CA LEU A 64 -8.26 0.79 16.75
C LEU A 64 -8.93 2.08 17.26
N SER A 65 -8.17 2.96 17.89
CA SER A 65 -8.72 4.27 18.28
C SER A 65 -9.21 5.00 17.03
N ALA A 66 -10.36 5.69 17.13
CA ALA A 66 -11.04 6.34 16.00
C ALA A 66 -10.10 7.21 15.15
N LYS A 67 -9.14 7.89 15.79
CA LYS A 67 -8.10 8.67 15.11
C LYS A 67 -7.23 7.81 14.18
N TYR A 68 -6.69 6.70 14.69
CA TYR A 68 -5.84 5.82 13.91
C TYR A 68 -6.63 5.10 12.81
N THR A 69 -7.91 4.81 13.03
CA THR A 69 -8.80 4.27 11.99
C THR A 69 -9.01 5.27 10.86
N ASP A 70 -9.21 6.55 11.19
CA ASP A 70 -9.36 7.63 10.20
C ASP A 70 -8.06 7.87 9.41
N ASP A 71 -6.93 7.94 10.13
CA ASP A 71 -5.59 8.06 9.51
C ASP A 71 -5.33 6.86 8.57
N LEU A 72 -5.63 5.64 9.01
CA LEU A 72 -5.47 4.42 8.20
C LEU A 72 -6.39 4.43 6.97
N LYS A 73 -7.60 4.97 7.10
CA LYS A 73 -8.55 5.11 6.00
C LYS A 73 -8.03 6.08 4.94
N VAL A 74 -7.52 7.24 5.35
CA VAL A 74 -6.93 8.23 4.42
C VAL A 74 -5.75 7.62 3.66
N LEU A 75 -4.88 6.87 4.36
CA LEU A 75 -3.76 6.17 3.73
C LEU A 75 -4.23 5.08 2.77
N TYR A 76 -5.26 4.33 3.16
CA TYR A 76 -5.89 3.31 2.33
C TYR A 76 -6.48 3.90 1.04
N ASP A 77 -7.29 4.96 1.14
CA ASP A 77 -7.93 5.59 -0.02
C ASP A 77 -6.88 6.10 -1.03
N GLY A 78 -5.81 6.73 -0.54
CA GLY A 78 -4.72 7.20 -1.40
C GLY A 78 -3.97 6.06 -2.09
N LEU A 79 -3.67 4.98 -1.36
CA LEU A 79 -2.99 3.81 -1.91
C LEU A 79 -3.86 3.07 -2.93
N GLN A 80 -5.15 2.90 -2.63
CA GLN A 80 -6.11 2.30 -3.56
C GLN A 80 -6.22 3.11 -4.85
N ASN A 81 -6.19 4.44 -4.77
CA ASN A 81 -6.22 5.31 -5.94
C ASN A 81 -4.97 5.12 -6.81
N ILE A 82 -3.77 5.11 -6.22
CA ILE A 82 -2.52 4.85 -6.95
C ILE A 82 -2.53 3.49 -7.63
N MET A 83 -2.98 2.44 -6.92
CA MET A 83 -3.05 1.09 -7.50
C MET A 83 -4.00 1.01 -8.69
N LYS A 84 -5.15 1.70 -8.63
CA LYS A 84 -6.10 1.79 -9.76
C LYS A 84 -5.52 2.53 -10.95
N GLU A 85 -4.82 3.64 -10.72
CA GLU A 85 -4.17 4.40 -11.77
C GLU A 85 -3.07 3.59 -12.46
N LEU A 86 -2.30 2.81 -11.69
CA LEU A 86 -1.30 1.89 -12.23
C LEU A 86 -1.91 0.75 -13.03
N ASP A 87 -2.97 0.13 -12.54
CA ASP A 87 -3.68 -0.91 -13.28
C ASP A 87 -4.23 -0.37 -14.61
N ALA A 88 -4.84 0.82 -14.59
CA ALA A 88 -5.35 1.48 -15.80
C ALA A 88 -4.23 1.79 -16.81
N LEU A 89 -3.08 2.24 -16.34
CA LEU A 89 -1.90 2.50 -17.15
C LEU A 89 -1.36 1.20 -17.77
N LEU A 90 -1.32 0.11 -17.01
CA LEU A 90 -0.94 -1.21 -17.49
C LEU A 90 -1.92 -1.77 -18.54
N GLN A 91 -3.23 -1.65 -18.33
CA GLN A 91 -4.26 -2.04 -19.32
C GLN A 91 -4.16 -1.22 -20.61
N LYS A 92 -3.90 0.08 -20.50
CA LYS A 92 -3.66 0.95 -21.66
C LYS A 92 -2.43 0.47 -22.46
N TYR A 93 -1.38 0.00 -21.79
CA TYR A 93 -0.22 -0.57 -22.47
C TYR A 93 -0.47 -1.93 -23.13
N GLN A 94 -1.24 -2.81 -22.48
CA GLN A 94 -1.60 -4.12 -23.04
C GLN A 94 -2.44 -3.96 -24.32
N SER A 95 -3.46 -3.10 -24.30
CA SER A 95 -4.29 -2.82 -25.47
C SER A 95 -3.53 -2.16 -26.64
N LEU A 96 -2.50 -1.35 -26.36
CA LEU A 96 -1.60 -0.81 -27.39
C LEU A 96 -0.71 -1.89 -28.03
N THR A 97 -0.33 -2.91 -27.26
CA THR A 97 0.54 -4.00 -27.71
C THR A 97 -0.20 -5.01 -28.59
N GLU A 98 -1.48 -5.29 -28.29
CA GLU A 98 -2.33 -6.16 -29.13
C GLU A 98 -2.59 -5.56 -30.52
N ASN A 99 -2.51 -4.24 -30.67
CA ASN A 99 -2.60 -3.53 -31.96
C ASN A 99 -1.25 -3.51 -32.73
N HIS A 100 -0.57 -4.65 -32.77
CA HIS A 100 0.38 -5.16 -33.79
C HIS A 100 1.47 -4.25 -34.44
N SER A 101 1.79 -3.04 -33.96
CA SER A 101 2.83 -2.22 -34.61
C SER A 101 3.66 -1.28 -33.72
N LEU A 102 3.49 -1.32 -32.40
CA LEU A 102 4.25 -0.47 -31.48
C LEU A 102 5.08 -1.33 -30.55
N SER A 103 6.37 -1.49 -30.89
CA SER A 103 7.35 -2.05 -29.95
C SER A 103 7.44 -1.15 -28.71
N PHE A 104 7.54 -1.78 -27.52
CA PHE A 104 7.81 -1.14 -26.23
C PHE A 104 8.95 -0.09 -26.27
N ASP A 105 9.85 -0.21 -27.24
CA ASP A 105 10.99 0.68 -27.52
C ASP A 105 10.57 2.07 -28.05
N ARG A 106 9.46 2.16 -28.80
CA ARG A 106 8.89 3.44 -29.25
C ARG A 106 8.09 4.15 -28.15
N LEU A 107 7.85 3.43 -27.06
CA LEU A 107 7.06 3.81 -25.89
C LEU A 107 7.91 4.40 -24.75
N ARG A 108 9.10 4.92 -25.05
CA ARG A 108 9.95 5.72 -24.14
C ARG A 108 9.25 6.97 -23.57
N TRP A 109 8.04 7.26 -24.05
CA TRP A 109 7.21 8.42 -23.72
C TRP A 109 6.52 8.39 -22.34
N GLY A 110 6.57 7.28 -21.59
CA GLY A 110 5.95 7.18 -20.26
C GLY A 110 6.90 7.38 -19.07
N GLN A 111 8.17 7.76 -19.27
CA GLN A 111 9.12 7.88 -18.15
C GLN A 111 8.79 9.03 -17.19
N GLU A 112 8.20 10.13 -17.68
CA GLU A 112 7.72 11.22 -16.81
C GLU A 112 6.53 10.76 -15.95
N ASP A 113 5.54 10.08 -16.56
CA ASP A 113 4.41 9.50 -15.82
C ASP A 113 4.89 8.51 -14.75
N LEU A 114 5.82 7.61 -15.11
CA LEU A 114 6.40 6.64 -14.17
C LEU A 114 7.21 7.30 -13.06
N ALA A 115 7.91 8.40 -13.34
CA ALA A 115 8.63 9.16 -12.32
C ALA A 115 7.67 9.80 -11.31
N GLU A 116 6.54 10.35 -11.77
CA GLU A 116 5.50 10.88 -10.89
C GLU A 116 4.87 9.77 -10.04
N PHE A 117 4.54 8.63 -10.64
CA PHE A 117 4.03 7.48 -9.88
C PHE A 117 5.02 6.96 -8.86
N ARG A 118 6.31 6.94 -9.20
CA ARG A 118 7.41 6.57 -8.31
C ARG A 118 7.49 7.51 -7.11
N GLU A 119 7.47 8.82 -7.33
CA GLU A 119 7.47 9.81 -6.23
C GLU A 119 6.26 9.62 -5.31
N ARG A 120 5.08 9.38 -5.88
CA ARG A 120 3.86 9.11 -5.12
C ARG A 120 3.97 7.80 -4.32
N ILE A 121 4.48 6.72 -4.90
CA ILE A 121 4.70 5.46 -4.18
C ILE A 121 5.68 5.69 -3.01
N ILE A 122 6.82 6.35 -3.25
CA ILE A 122 7.81 6.64 -2.21
C ILE A 122 7.18 7.47 -1.08
N MET A 123 6.38 8.48 -1.42
CA MET A 123 5.64 9.28 -0.44
C MET A 123 4.70 8.40 0.40
N HIS A 124 3.91 7.52 -0.22
CA HIS A 124 3.00 6.63 0.48
C HIS A 124 3.73 5.59 1.34
N VAL A 125 4.87 5.05 0.87
CA VAL A 125 5.76 4.20 1.68
C VAL A 125 6.24 4.96 2.92
N GLY A 126 6.66 6.22 2.75
CA GLY A 126 7.10 7.07 3.86
C GLY A 126 5.97 7.32 4.87
N LEU A 127 4.78 7.67 4.40
CA LEU A 127 3.61 7.89 5.25
C LEU A 127 3.19 6.63 6.01
N LEU A 128 3.16 5.47 5.34
CA LEU A 128 2.85 4.19 5.98
C LEU A 128 3.92 3.81 7.01
N THR A 129 5.20 4.04 6.71
CA THR A 129 6.30 3.79 7.66
C THR A 129 6.18 4.67 8.91
N ALA A 130 5.86 5.95 8.72
CA ALA A 130 5.65 6.90 9.81
C ALA A 130 4.41 6.53 10.65
N PHE A 131 3.33 6.11 10.00
CA PHE A 131 2.14 5.56 10.66
C PHE A 131 2.49 4.33 11.48
N ASN A 132 3.25 3.38 10.91
CA ASN A 132 3.68 2.16 11.59
C ASN A 132 4.50 2.49 12.85
N THR A 133 5.44 3.42 12.76
CA THR A 133 6.24 3.86 13.91
C THR A 133 5.37 4.50 14.99
N SER A 134 4.38 5.30 14.59
CA SER A 134 3.42 5.91 15.51
C SER A 134 2.52 4.87 16.19
N LEU A 135 2.13 3.83 15.45
CA LEU A 135 1.35 2.70 15.97
C LEU A 135 2.18 1.89 16.98
N THR A 136 3.44 1.57 16.67
CA THR A 136 4.36 0.87 17.57
C THR A 136 4.59 1.66 18.86
N ALA A 137 4.80 2.99 18.76
CA ALA A 137 4.96 3.85 19.93
C ALA A 137 3.70 3.88 20.81
N TYR A 138 2.52 3.93 20.21
CA TYR A 138 1.25 3.85 20.95
C TYR A 138 1.09 2.53 21.70
N VAL A 139 1.33 1.41 21.00
CA VAL A 139 1.28 0.07 21.58
C VAL A 139 2.24 -0.05 22.76
N PHE A 140 3.50 0.37 22.59
CA PHE A 140 4.51 0.33 23.63
C PHE A 140 4.11 1.15 24.88
N ASN A 141 3.59 2.36 24.68
CA ASN A 141 3.11 3.21 25.78
C ASN A 141 1.91 2.58 26.51
N ARG A 142 1.01 1.91 25.79
CA ARG A 142 -0.12 1.18 26.39
C ARG A 142 0.36 0.03 27.28
N PHE A 143 1.34 -0.75 26.83
CA PHE A 143 1.93 -1.81 27.66
C PHE A 143 2.62 -1.25 28.90
N ARG A 144 3.38 -0.15 28.77
CA ARG A 144 4.07 0.48 29.91
C ARG A 144 3.11 0.99 30.98
N SER A 145 1.96 1.53 30.58
CA SER A 145 0.91 2.00 31.50
C SER A 145 0.32 0.85 32.34
N LEU A 146 0.12 -0.32 31.73
CA LEU A 146 -0.40 -1.49 32.44
C LEU A 146 0.60 -2.05 33.48
N THR A 147 1.91 -1.97 33.22
CA THR A 147 2.94 -2.43 34.18
C THR A 147 3.04 -1.52 35.41
N ILE A 148 2.79 -0.22 35.26
CA ILE A 148 2.85 0.75 36.37
C ILE A 148 1.62 0.63 37.30
N LEU A 149 0.46 0.21 36.77
CA LEU A 149 -0.77 0.00 37.55
C LEU A 149 -0.76 -1.26 38.43
N TYR A 150 0.21 -2.15 38.24
CA TYR A 150 0.35 -3.41 38.98
C TYR A 150 1.53 -3.42 39.97
N LEU A 151 2.19 -2.27 40.19
CA LEU A 151 3.13 -2.02 41.28
C LEU A 151 2.48 -1.13 42.35
#